data_AF-A0A354CPY0-F1
#
_entry.id   AF-A0A354CPY0-F1
#
_cell.length_a   1.000
_cell.length_b   1.000
_cell.length_c   1.000
_cell.angle_alpha   90.00
_cell.angle_beta   90.00
_cell.angle_gamma   90.00
#
_symmetry.space_group_name_H-M   'P 1'
#
loop_
_entity.id
_entity.type
_entity.pdbx_description
1 polymer ?
#
loop_
_entity_poly.entity_id
_entity_poly.type
_entity_poly.pdbx_seq_one_letter_code
_entity_poly.pdbx_strand_id
1 'polypeptide(L)'
;ILGPVYGALAAGIGSAMSDLLGGYFLYVPATFIIKAVIAAVVAVVYSKLPASLFCSVRCAVCGIFSTVIVAAGYLIFELFIYGAGALASVPANIVQGVAGFIIAALLLPVLQKIIPKGAV
;
A
#
# COMPACT_ATOMS: atom_id res chain seq x y z
N ILE A 1 -1.88 -13.26 -1.99
CA ILE A 1 -1.56 -14.08 -0.80
C ILE A 1 -2.74 -14.07 0.16
N LEU A 2 -3.02 -12.97 0.87
CA LEU A 2 -4.10 -12.94 1.88
C LEU A 2 -5.49 -12.54 1.33
N GLY A 3 -5.60 -12.26 0.03
CA GLY A 3 -6.83 -11.71 -0.56
C GLY A 3 -7.11 -10.26 -0.14
N PRO A 4 -8.20 -9.66 -0.66
CA PRO A 4 -8.49 -8.23 -0.46
C PRO A 4 -8.85 -7.89 0.99
N VAL A 5 -9.62 -8.74 1.68
CA VAL A 5 -10.12 -8.44 3.05
C VAL A 5 -9.00 -8.60 4.09
N TYR A 6 -8.40 -9.78 4.19
CA TYR A 6 -7.34 -10.01 5.17
C TYR A 6 -6.06 -9.24 4.84
N GLY A 7 -5.77 -9.02 3.55
CA GLY A 7 -4.69 -8.14 3.12
C GLY A 7 -4.91 -6.69 3.54
N ALA A 8 -6.13 -6.17 3.39
CA ALA A 8 -6.48 -4.81 3.85
C ALA A 8 -6.35 -4.66 5.36
N LEU A 9 -6.87 -5.61 6.13
CA LEU A 9 -6.74 -5.60 7.59
C LEU A 9 -5.28 -5.69 8.03
N ALA A 10 -4.49 -6.60 7.45
CA ALA A 10 -3.08 -6.73 7.79
C ALA A 10 -2.28 -5.45 7.48
N ALA A 11 -2.49 -4.85 6.30
CA ALA A 11 -1.82 -3.62 5.91
C ALA A 11 -2.24 -2.42 6.77
N GLY A 12 -3.55 -2.28 7.01
CA GLY A 12 -4.13 -1.22 7.83
C GLY A 12 -3.68 -1.28 9.28
N ILE A 13 -3.87 -2.44 9.93
CA ILE A 13 -3.53 -2.62 11.36
C ILE A 13 -2.03 -2.47 11.55
N GLY A 14 -1.20 -3.13 10.73
CA GLY A 14 0.26 -3.05 10.85
C GLY A 14 0.77 -1.62 10.74
N SER A 15 0.25 -0.86 9.77
CA SER A 15 0.66 0.53 9.57
C SER A 15 0.14 1.46 10.67
N ALA A 16 -1.11 1.29 11.11
CA ALA A 16 -1.68 2.07 12.21
C ALA A 16 -0.95 1.83 13.54
N MET A 17 -0.50 0.60 13.78
CA MET A 17 0.36 0.28 14.93
C MET A 17 1.72 0.94 14.83
N SER A 18 2.29 1.07 13.64
CA SER A 18 3.54 1.83 13.44
C SER A 18 3.38 3.29 13.85
N ASP A 19 2.28 3.93 13.48
CA ASP A 19 2.00 5.31 13.87
C ASP A 19 1.74 5.44 15.37
N LEU A 20 1.01 4.48 15.95
CA LEU A 20 0.72 4.45 17.38
C LEU A 20 2.01 4.36 18.20
N LEU A 21 2.89 3.42 17.85
CA LEU A 21 4.17 3.22 18.53
C LEU A 21 5.16 4.35 18.23
N GLY A 22 5.06 4.99 17.07
CA GLY A 22 5.86 6.15 16.68
C GLY A 22 5.41 7.48 17.29
N GLY A 23 4.28 7.50 18.01
CA GLY A 23 3.73 8.72 18.63
C GLY A 23 2.91 9.60 17.69
N TYR A 24 2.61 9.15 16.48
CA TYR A 24 1.81 9.87 15.48
C TYR A 24 0.31 9.57 15.64
N PHE A 25 -0.24 9.79 16.84
CA PHE A 25 -1.60 9.36 17.21
C PHE A 25 -2.70 9.88 16.27
N LEU A 26 -2.57 11.12 15.78
CA LEU A 26 -3.53 11.72 14.85
C LEU A 26 -3.62 10.94 13.53
N TYR A 27 -2.52 10.35 13.09
CA TYR A 27 -2.42 9.61 11.83
C TYR A 27 -2.92 8.18 11.94
N VAL A 28 -2.99 7.58 13.13
CA VAL A 28 -3.41 6.18 13.34
C VAL A 28 -4.71 5.81 12.59
N PRO A 29 -5.85 6.52 12.77
CA PRO A 29 -7.07 6.18 12.05
C PRO A 29 -6.96 6.44 10.54
N ALA A 30 -6.28 7.50 10.13
CA ALA A 30 -6.11 7.85 8.73
C ALA A 30 -5.25 6.81 8.00
N THR A 31 -4.10 6.45 8.58
CA THR A 31 -3.19 5.43 8.07
C THR A 31 -3.86 4.07 7.99
N PHE A 32 -4.65 3.68 9.00
CA PHE A 32 -5.44 2.45 8.94
C PHE A 32 -6.29 2.41 7.66
N ILE A 33 -7.08 3.46 7.42
CA ILE A 33 -7.99 3.55 6.27
C ILE A 33 -7.21 3.59 4.97
N ILE A 34 -6.22 4.48 4.85
CA ILE A 34 -5.42 4.64 3.63
C ILE A 34 -4.76 3.32 3.25
N LYS A 35 -4.11 2.64 4.20
CA LYS A 35 -3.37 1.40 3.92
C LYS A 35 -4.31 0.22 3.67
N ALA A 36 -5.45 0.15 4.36
CA ALA A 36 -6.49 -0.84 4.06
C ALA A 36 -7.04 -0.67 2.63
N VAL A 37 -7.33 0.56 2.22
CA VAL A 37 -7.79 0.87 0.85
C VAL A 37 -6.73 0.50 -0.18
N ILE A 38 -5.47 0.88 0.03
CA ILE A 38 -4.36 0.52 -0.86
C ILE A 38 -4.30 -0.99 -1.08
N ALA A 39 -4.29 -1.76 0.01
CA ALA A 39 -4.17 -3.22 -0.08
C ALA A 39 -5.40 -3.87 -0.73
N ALA A 40 -6.60 -3.39 -0.44
CA ALA A 40 -7.83 -3.85 -1.09
C ALA A 40 -7.80 -3.58 -2.60
N VAL A 41 -7.49 -2.35 -3.01
CA VAL A 41 -7.44 -1.95 -4.42
C VAL A 41 -6.35 -2.73 -5.15
N VAL A 42 -5.14 -2.81 -4.59
CA VAL A 42 -4.04 -3.56 -5.21
C VAL A 42 -4.39 -5.04 -5.36
N ALA A 43 -5.05 -5.66 -4.38
CA ALA A 43 -5.50 -7.05 -4.50
C ALA A 43 -6.52 -7.23 -5.64
N VAL A 44 -7.48 -6.32 -5.77
CA VAL A 44 -8.46 -6.35 -6.86
C VAL A 44 -7.78 -6.12 -8.20
N VAL A 45 -6.95 -5.09 -8.35
CA VAL A 45 -6.20 -4.80 -9.58
C VAL A 45 -5.35 -6.00 -10.00
N TYR A 46 -4.60 -6.58 -9.06
CA TYR A 46 -3.77 -7.76 -9.34
C TYR A 46 -4.58 -8.96 -9.84
N SER A 47 -5.79 -9.17 -9.29
CA SER A 47 -6.69 -10.27 -9.67
C SER A 47 -7.32 -10.10 -11.06
N LYS A 48 -7.48 -8.84 -11.52
CA LYS A 48 -8.08 -8.52 -12.82
C LYS A 48 -7.05 -8.51 -13.95
N LEU A 49 -5.76 -8.45 -13.63
CA LEU A 49 -4.70 -8.49 -14.64
C LEU A 49 -4.52 -9.92 -15.19
N PRO A 50 -4.39 -10.08 -16.53
CA PRO A 50 -4.26 -11.39 -17.14
C PRO A 50 -3.01 -12.12 -16.66
N ALA A 51 -3.16 -13.42 -16.36
CA ALA A 51 -2.08 -14.26 -15.87
C ALA A 51 -0.94 -14.45 -16.90
N SER A 52 -1.20 -14.18 -18.18
CA SER A 52 -0.19 -14.20 -19.25
C SER A 52 0.80 -13.03 -19.18
N LEU A 53 0.49 -11.96 -18.43
CA LEU A 53 1.44 -10.88 -18.22
C LEU A 53 2.59 -11.30 -17.32
N PHE A 54 3.78 -10.82 -17.65
CA PHE A 54 4.95 -10.97 -16.77
C PHE A 54 4.65 -10.42 -15.38
N CYS A 55 5.14 -11.14 -14.36
CA CYS A 55 4.97 -10.75 -12.95
C CYS A 55 5.42 -9.30 -12.72
N SER A 56 6.54 -8.89 -13.32
CA SER A 56 7.07 -7.52 -13.23
C SER A 56 6.09 -6.46 -13.75
N VAL A 57 5.36 -6.73 -14.83
CA VAL A 57 4.36 -5.80 -15.37
C VAL A 57 3.17 -5.70 -14.42
N ARG A 58 2.68 -6.83 -13.91
CA ARG A 58 1.58 -6.84 -12.93
C ARG A 58 1.95 -6.10 -11.65
N CYS A 59 3.17 -6.31 -11.17
CA CYS A 59 3.71 -5.60 -10.01
C CYS A 59 3.82 -4.09 -10.30
N ALA A 60 4.33 -3.68 -11.46
CA ALA A 60 4.47 -2.26 -11.82
C ALA A 60 3.11 -1.55 -11.82
N VAL A 61 2.08 -2.15 -12.44
CA VAL A 61 0.71 -1.61 -12.41
C VAL A 61 0.23 -1.45 -10.97
N CYS A 62 0.38 -2.48 -10.13
CA CYS A 62 0.00 -2.41 -8.72
C CYS A 62 0.78 -1.33 -7.94
N GLY A 63 2.07 -1.17 -8.23
CA GLY A 63 2.93 -0.15 -7.64
C GLY A 63 2.46 1.28 -7.96
N ILE A 64 2.01 1.52 -9.20
CA ILE A 64 1.43 2.81 -9.60
C ILE A 64 0.17 3.11 -8.78
N PHE A 65 -0.79 2.18 -8.72
CA PHE A 65 -2.01 2.35 -7.92
C PHE A 65 -1.68 2.60 -6.44
N SER A 66 -0.78 1.81 -5.86
CA SER A 66 -0.35 1.99 -4.47
C SER A 66 0.27 3.37 -4.22
N THR A 67 1.13 3.85 -5.13
CA THR A 67 1.84 5.13 -4.99
C THR A 67 0.89 6.32 -5.13
N VAL A 68 -0.04 6.25 -6.08
CA VAL A 68 -1.05 7.31 -6.26
C VAL A 68 -1.96 7.39 -5.05
N ILE A 69 -2.46 6.25 -4.56
CA ILE A 69 -3.39 6.23 -3.43
C ILE A 69 -2.70 6.66 -2.13
N VAL A 70 -1.44 6.27 -1.89
CA VAL A 70 -0.73 6.73 -0.68
C VAL A 70 -0.50 8.24 -0.70
N ALA A 71 -0.03 8.79 -1.83
CA ALA A 71 0.20 10.23 -1.95
C ALA A 71 -1.11 11.03 -1.85
N ALA A 72 -2.16 10.60 -2.55
CA ALA A 72 -3.45 11.27 -2.51
C ALA A 72 -4.14 11.14 -1.14
N GLY A 73 -4.08 9.96 -0.52
CA GLY A 73 -4.72 9.70 0.77
C GLY A 73 -4.14 10.56 1.89
N TYR A 74 -2.81 10.62 1.99
CA TYR A 74 -2.16 11.48 2.98
C TYR A 74 -2.34 12.96 2.65
N LEU A 75 -2.24 13.36 1.38
CA LEU A 75 -2.49 14.76 0.99
C LEU A 75 -3.91 15.20 1.38
N ILE A 76 -4.93 14.39 1.08
CA ILE A 76 -6.33 14.72 1.44
C ILE A 76 -6.46 14.85 2.96
N PHE A 77 -5.92 13.89 3.72
CA PHE A 77 -5.99 13.93 5.18
C PHE A 77 -5.28 15.17 5.75
N GLU A 78 -4.08 15.46 5.27
CA GLU A 78 -3.25 16.57 5.74
C GLU A 78 -3.78 17.93 5.29
N LEU A 79 -4.48 18.02 4.15
CA LEU A 79 -5.15 19.25 3.73
C LEU A 79 -6.17 19.72 4.78
N PHE A 80 -6.88 18.79 5.45
CA PHE A 80 -7.81 19.14 6.53
C PHE A 80 -7.11 19.67 7.79
N ILE A 81 -5.86 19.29 8.02
CA ILE A 81 -5.12 19.62 9.25
C ILE A 81 -4.23 20.86 9.04
N TYR A 82 -3.50 20.90 7.93
CA TYR A 82 -2.43 21.85 7.66
C TYR A 82 -2.73 22.81 6.49
N GLY A 83 -3.86 22.66 5.80
CA GLY A 83 -4.20 23.46 4.63
C GLY A 83 -3.15 23.29 3.51
N ALA A 84 -2.80 24.39 2.83
CA ALA A 84 -1.86 24.36 1.70
C ALA A 84 -0.46 23.78 2.04
N GLY A 85 -0.07 23.76 3.33
CA GLY A 85 1.18 23.16 3.79
C GLY A 85 1.26 21.64 3.53
N ALA A 86 0.13 20.97 3.34
CA ALA A 86 0.06 19.54 3.03
C ALA A 86 0.78 19.16 1.73
N LEU A 87 0.95 20.10 0.79
CA LEU A 87 1.68 19.83 -0.45
C LEU A 87 3.14 19.44 -0.22
N ALA A 88 3.73 19.82 0.93
CA ALA A 88 5.10 19.47 1.28
C ALA A 88 5.29 17.96 1.55
N SER A 89 4.24 17.22 1.89
CA SER A 89 4.34 15.77 2.17
C SER A 89 4.29 14.90 0.91
N VAL A 90 3.79 15.44 -0.21
CA VAL A 90 3.60 14.70 -1.46
C VAL A 90 4.90 14.04 -1.95
N PRO A 91 6.06 14.74 -2.00
CA PRO A 91 7.31 14.10 -2.41
C PRO A 91 7.70 12.92 -1.51
N ALA A 92 7.56 13.07 -0.19
CA ALA A 92 7.88 12.01 0.77
C ALA A 92 6.94 10.80 0.60
N ASN A 93 5.65 11.03 0.38
CA ASN A 93 4.66 9.96 0.15
C ASN A 93 4.89 9.24 -1.19
N ILE A 94 5.35 9.94 -2.23
CA ILE A 94 5.75 9.31 -3.50
C ILE A 94 6.95 8.39 -3.26
N VAL A 95 7.99 8.88 -2.55
CA VAL A 95 9.17 8.07 -2.21
C VAL A 95 8.76 6.84 -1.40
N GLN A 96 7.86 6.99 -0.43
CA GLN A 96 7.31 5.87 0.35
C GLN A 96 6.61 4.84 -0.54
N GLY A 97 5.78 5.28 -1.49
CA GLY A 97 5.08 4.41 -2.43
C GLY A 97 6.05 3.63 -3.33
N VAL A 98 7.04 4.30 -3.89
CA VAL A 98 8.08 3.69 -4.75
C VAL A 98 8.95 2.70 -3.96
N ALA A 99 9.39 3.08 -2.76
CA ALA A 99 10.17 2.19 -1.89
C ALA A 99 9.37 0.93 -1.54
N GLY A 100 8.09 1.06 -1.20
CA GLY A 100 7.21 -0.07 -0.95
C GLY A 100 7.07 -0.99 -2.16
N PHE A 101 6.95 -0.43 -3.36
CA PHE A 101 6.93 -1.20 -4.60
C PHE A 101 8.23 -1.98 -4.83
N ILE A 102 9.40 -1.35 -4.67
CA ILE A 102 10.70 -2.01 -4.84
C ILE A 102 10.82 -3.17 -3.85
N ILE A 103 10.51 -2.94 -2.57
CA ILE A 103 10.52 -3.98 -1.53
C ILE A 103 9.59 -5.14 -1.91
N ALA A 104 8.37 -4.85 -2.37
CA ALA A 104 7.42 -5.87 -2.80
C ALA A 104 7.95 -6.68 -4.00
N ALA A 105 8.57 -6.02 -4.99
CA ALA A 105 9.14 -6.69 -6.16
C ALA A 105 10.30 -7.64 -5.80
N LEU A 106 11.09 -7.31 -4.77
CA LEU A 106 12.17 -8.15 -4.26
C LEU A 106 11.65 -9.29 -3.38
N LEU A 107 10.64 -9.05 -2.55
CA LEU A 107 10.11 -10.04 -1.61
C LEU A 107 9.15 -11.05 -2.25
N LEU A 108 8.37 -10.63 -3.26
CA LEU A 108 7.33 -11.49 -3.86
C LEU A 108 7.90 -12.81 -4.42
N PRO A 109 9.03 -12.83 -5.16
CA PRO A 109 9.64 -14.08 -5.64
C PRO A 109 10.10 -15.00 -4.51
N VAL A 110 10.57 -14.44 -3.40
CA VAL A 110 10.99 -15.20 -2.22
C VAL A 110 9.77 -15.82 -1.53
N LEU A 111 8.72 -15.02 -1.31
CA LEU A 111 7.47 -15.49 -0.71
C LEU A 111 6.79 -16.58 -1.53
N GLN A 112 6.79 -16.45 -2.86
CA GLN A 112 6.21 -17.45 -3.77
C GLN A 112 6.93 -18.82 -3.73
N LYS A 113 8.20 -18.87 -3.29
CA LYS A 113 8.91 -20.15 -3.09
C LYS A 113 8.48 -20.87 -1.81
N ILE A 114 7.98 -20.14 -0.82
CA ILE A 114 7.64 -20.66 0.51
C ILE A 114 6.15 -20.99 0.60
N ILE A 115 5.30 -20.23 -0.10
CA ILE A 115 3.84 -20.41 -0.06
C ILE A 115 3.44 -21.59 -0.96
N PRO A 116 2.71 -22.60 -0.44
CA PRO A 116 2.27 -23.76 -1.23
C PRO A 116 1.44 -23.34 -2.43
N LYS A 117 1.69 -23.96 -3.60
CA LYS A 117 1.05 -23.63 -4.89
C LYS A 117 -0.47 -23.90 -4.98
N GLY A 118 -1.15 -24.17 -3.87
CA GLY A 118 -2.61 -24.34 -3.79
C GLY A 118 -3.32 -23.36 -2.85
N ALA A 119 -2.60 -22.41 -2.26
CA ALA A 119 -3.14 -21.41 -1.33
C ALA A 119 -3.34 -20.01 -1.95
N VAL A 120 -3.15 -19.89 -3.27
CA VAL A 120 -3.29 -18.63 -4.03
C VAL A 120 -4.24 -18.82 -5.19
#